data_AF-A0A5C7LN74-F1
#
_entry.id   AF-A0A5C7LN74-F1
#
_cell.length_a   1.000
_cell.length_b   1.000
_cell.length_c   1.000
_cell.angle_alpha   90.00
_cell.angle_beta   90.00
_cell.angle_gamma   90.00
#
_symmetry.space_group_name_H-M   'P 1'
#
loop_
_entity.id
_entity.type
_entity.pdbx_description
1 polymer ?
#
loop_
_entity_poly.entity_id
_entity_poly.type
_entity_poly.pdbx_seq_one_letter_code
_entity_poly.pdbx_strand_id
1 'polypeptide(L)'
;MKICSVADVHITPSGRAHDRPTITTPEADVLTVSGDLTIGGTIEQLIAFRQWLVAQPQKHKVVIAGNHDFCFEDRRSFEAQTILGGNGITYLQDQETTIDGVRFYGAPWQP
;
A
#
# COMPACT_ATOMS: atom_id res chain seq x y z
N MET A 1 1.46 -18.43 9.50
CA MET A 1 1.09 -17.23 8.74
C MET A 1 1.57 -17.39 7.31
N LYS A 2 0.71 -17.19 6.32
CA LYS A 2 1.01 -17.05 4.90
C LYS A 2 1.05 -15.56 4.57
N ILE A 3 2.12 -15.11 3.92
CA ILE A 3 2.30 -13.71 3.50
C ILE A 3 2.37 -13.70 1.98
N CYS A 4 1.56 -12.85 1.35
CA CYS A 4 1.70 -12.52 -0.06
C CYS A 4 2.29 -11.12 -0.16
N SER A 5 3.28 -10.92 -1.04
CA SER A 5 3.94 -9.63 -1.23
C SER A 5 3.82 -9.16 -2.66
N VAL A 6 3.53 -7.88 -2.82
CA VAL A 6 3.54 -7.15 -4.09
C VAL A 6 4.28 -5.83 -3.92
N ALA A 7 4.75 -5.26 -5.03
CA ALA A 7 5.43 -3.97 -5.10
C ALA A 7 5.11 -3.34 -6.46
N ASP A 8 5.41 -2.06 -6.63
CA ASP A 8 5.33 -1.38 -7.94
C ASP A 8 3.93 -1.50 -8.56
N VAL A 9 2.90 -1.37 -7.73
CA VAL A 9 1.49 -1.52 -8.15
C VAL A 9 1.15 -0.48 -9.21
N HIS A 10 1.68 0.75 -9.07
CA HIS A 10 1.54 1.83 -10.03
C HIS A 10 0.08 2.04 -10.44
N ILE A 11 -0.81 2.20 -9.45
CA ILE A 11 -2.22 2.32 -9.76
C ILE A 11 -2.51 3.65 -10.43
N THR A 12 -3.41 3.59 -11.41
CA THR A 12 -3.97 4.75 -12.10
C THR A 12 -5.29 5.17 -11.45
N PRO A 13 -5.82 6.37 -11.75
CA PRO A 13 -7.16 6.78 -11.29
C PRO A 13 -8.29 5.81 -11.70
N SER A 14 -8.08 4.99 -12.73
CA SER A 14 -9.03 3.95 -13.14
C SER A 14 -9.10 2.73 -12.21
N GLY A 15 -8.25 2.67 -11.18
CA GLY A 15 -8.15 1.52 -10.26
C GLY A 15 -7.40 0.32 -10.87
N ARG A 16 -6.63 0.54 -11.94
CA ARG A 16 -5.82 -0.49 -12.62
C ARG A 16 -4.35 -0.13 -12.58
N ALA A 17 -3.49 -1.15 -12.52
CA ALA A 17 -2.05 -1.01 -12.67
C ALA A 17 -1.72 -0.44 -14.06
N HIS A 18 -0.80 0.52 -14.10
CA HIS A 18 -0.35 1.15 -15.34
C HIS A 18 0.44 0.16 -16.21
N ASP A 19 0.06 0.04 -17.50
CA ASP A 19 0.71 -0.81 -18.51
C ASP A 19 0.97 -2.26 -18.08
N ARG A 20 0.13 -2.80 -17.19
CA ARG A 20 0.27 -4.17 -16.66
C ARG A 20 -1.08 -4.89 -16.59
N PRO A 21 -1.10 -6.23 -16.65
CA PRO A 21 -2.30 -7.01 -16.39
C PRO A 21 -2.85 -6.78 -14.98
N THR A 22 -4.10 -7.18 -14.76
CA THR A 22 -4.71 -7.18 -13.42
C THR A 22 -3.85 -7.99 -12.44
N ILE A 23 -3.54 -7.39 -11.30
CA ILE A 23 -2.80 -8.05 -10.23
C ILE A 23 -3.76 -9.00 -9.50
N THR A 24 -3.42 -10.28 -9.48
CA THR A 24 -4.12 -11.31 -8.73
C THR A 24 -3.29 -11.71 -7.51
N THR A 25 -3.81 -11.51 -6.31
CA THR A 25 -3.15 -11.99 -5.09
C THR A 25 -3.77 -13.31 -4.64
N PRO A 26 -2.97 -14.35 -4.33
CA PRO A 26 -3.47 -15.60 -3.74
C PRO A 26 -4.03 -15.38 -2.33
N GLU A 27 -4.80 -16.35 -1.84
CA GLU A 27 -5.22 -16.38 -0.44
C GLU A 27 -4.00 -16.39 0.50
N ALA A 28 -3.99 -15.46 1.45
CA ALA A 28 -2.95 -15.29 2.46
C ALA A 28 -3.53 -14.61 3.71
N ASP A 29 -2.80 -14.67 4.82
CA ASP A 29 -3.22 -14.01 6.07
C ASP A 29 -2.92 -12.50 6.00
N VAL A 30 -1.77 -12.16 5.41
CA VAL A 30 -1.26 -10.78 5.26
C VAL A 30 -0.88 -10.51 3.80
N LEU A 31 -1.29 -9.36 3.28
CA LEU A 31 -0.76 -8.77 2.05
C LEU A 31 0.23 -7.66 2.40
N THR A 32 1.44 -7.73 1.88
CA THR A 32 2.41 -6.63 1.96
C THR A 32 2.48 -5.90 0.63
N VAL A 33 2.43 -4.56 0.64
CA VAL A 33 2.66 -3.72 -0.54
C VAL A 33 3.87 -2.82 -0.27
N SER A 34 4.98 -3.10 -0.93
CA SER A 34 6.28 -2.51 -0.61
C SER A 34 6.66 -1.30 -1.46
N GLY A 35 5.75 -0.34 -1.60
CA GLY A 35 5.99 0.92 -2.30
C GLY A 35 5.47 0.98 -3.74
N ASP A 36 5.58 2.17 -4.32
CA ASP A 36 5.11 2.55 -5.65
C ASP A 36 3.65 2.16 -5.86
N LEU A 37 2.82 2.65 -4.94
CA LEU A 37 1.38 2.39 -4.88
C LEU A 37 0.67 3.05 -6.06
N THR A 38 1.11 4.25 -6.40
CA THR A 38 0.55 5.16 -7.41
C THR A 38 1.55 5.41 -8.54
N ILE A 39 1.13 6.05 -9.64
CA ILE A 39 2.04 6.46 -10.71
C ILE A 39 2.70 7.83 -10.47
N GLY A 40 2.11 8.67 -9.61
CA GLY A 40 2.58 10.03 -9.42
C GLY A 40 2.00 10.73 -8.19
N GLY A 41 1.57 9.97 -7.18
CA GLY A 41 1.30 10.49 -5.85
C GLY A 41 0.17 11.51 -5.79
N THR A 42 -0.86 11.39 -6.63
CA THR A 42 -2.08 12.19 -6.45
C THR A 42 -3.00 11.56 -5.41
N ILE A 43 -3.77 12.37 -4.68
CA ILE A 43 -4.74 11.85 -3.71
C ILE A 43 -5.80 10.98 -4.40
N GLU A 44 -6.21 11.35 -5.60
CA GLU A 44 -7.12 10.55 -6.42
C GLU A 44 -6.56 9.14 -6.70
N GLN A 45 -5.28 9.04 -7.08
CA GLN A 45 -4.62 7.76 -7.28
C GLN A 45 -4.52 6.96 -5.98
N LEU A 46 -4.23 7.62 -4.86
CA LEU A 46 -4.17 6.95 -3.56
C LEU A 46 -5.54 6.42 -3.12
N ILE A 47 -6.63 7.14 -3.42
CA ILE A 47 -8.00 6.67 -3.17
C ILE A 47 -8.30 5.45 -4.04
N ALA A 48 -7.94 5.47 -5.32
CA ALA A 48 -8.08 4.32 -6.21
C ALA A 48 -7.25 3.12 -5.71
N PHE A 49 -6.03 3.37 -5.22
CA PHE A 49 -5.17 2.36 -4.59
C PHE A 49 -5.85 1.75 -3.37
N ARG A 50 -6.38 2.58 -2.48
CA ARG A 50 -7.10 2.13 -1.29
C ARG A 50 -8.29 1.24 -1.66
N GLN A 51 -9.07 1.61 -2.67
CA GLN A 51 -10.21 0.82 -3.12
C GLN A 51 -9.76 -0.56 -3.63
N TRP A 52 -8.70 -0.60 -4.46
CA TRP A 52 -8.10 -1.85 -4.90
C TRP A 52 -7.59 -2.69 -3.71
N LEU A 53 -6.93 -2.06 -2.75
CA LEU A 53 -6.35 -2.72 -1.58
C LEU A 53 -7.43 -3.33 -0.67
N VAL A 54 -8.52 -2.60 -0.41
CA VAL A 54 -9.65 -3.09 0.40
C VAL A 54 -10.32 -4.30 -0.25
N ALA A 55 -10.37 -4.36 -1.58
CA ALA A 55 -10.95 -5.48 -2.32
C ALA A 55 -10.11 -6.77 -2.25
N GLN A 56 -8.87 -6.71 -1.77
CA GLN A 56 -8.01 -7.89 -1.64
C GLN A 56 -8.46 -8.80 -0.48
N PRO A 57 -8.37 -10.14 -0.64
CA PRO A 57 -8.97 -11.11 0.27
C PRO A 57 -8.28 -11.21 1.64
N GLN A 58 -7.03 -10.75 1.76
CA GLN A 58 -6.23 -10.88 2.97
C GLN A 58 -6.81 -10.01 4.09
N LYS A 59 -6.91 -10.54 5.30
CA LYS A 59 -7.47 -9.82 6.45
C LYS A 59 -6.61 -8.62 6.84
N HIS A 60 -5.29 -8.77 6.77
CA HIS A 60 -4.33 -7.73 7.11
C HIS A 60 -3.59 -7.24 5.87
N LYS A 61 -3.35 -5.93 5.80
CA LYS A 61 -2.57 -5.29 4.76
C LYS A 61 -1.49 -4.41 5.39
N VAL A 62 -0.23 -4.64 5.06
CA VAL A 62 0.90 -3.81 5.51
C VAL A 62 1.45 -3.07 4.31
N VAL A 63 1.53 -1.75 4.37
CA VAL A 63 1.83 -0.90 3.22
C VAL A 63 2.91 0.10 3.59
N ILE A 64 3.85 0.34 2.67
CA ILE A 64 4.77 1.48 2.71
C ILE A 64 4.64 2.28 1.41
N ALA A 65 5.05 3.54 1.43
CA ALA A 65 5.18 4.36 0.23
C ALA A 65 6.47 4.02 -0.55
N GLY A 66 6.51 4.36 -1.84
CA GLY A 66 7.72 4.44 -2.65
C GLY A 66 7.90 5.84 -3.26
N ASN A 67 8.80 5.99 -4.22
CA ASN A 67 9.16 7.29 -4.83
C ASN A 67 8.09 7.82 -5.76
N HIS A 68 7.19 6.98 -6.25
CA HIS A 68 6.05 7.47 -7.03
C HIS A 68 4.92 8.02 -6.16
N ASP A 69 5.00 7.86 -4.83
CA ASP A 69 3.92 8.18 -3.91
C ASP A 69 4.08 9.57 -3.27
N PHE A 70 4.39 10.59 -4.09
CA PHE A 70 4.71 11.97 -3.65
C PHE A 70 3.74 12.61 -2.63
N CYS A 71 2.48 12.16 -2.55
CA CYS A 71 1.56 12.61 -1.51
C CYS A 71 2.02 12.29 -0.08
N PHE A 72 2.95 11.35 0.12
CA PHE A 72 3.52 11.03 1.44
C PHE A 72 4.72 11.94 1.80
N GLU A 73 5.29 12.65 0.84
CA GLU A 73 6.50 13.48 1.01
C GLU A 73 6.24 14.98 1.12
N ASP A 74 5.02 15.44 0.83
CA ASP A 74 4.66 16.86 0.87
C ASP A 74 3.58 17.19 1.91
N ARG A 75 3.00 18.40 1.79
CA ARG A 75 1.93 18.90 2.68
C ARG A 75 0.71 17.98 2.80
N ARG A 76 0.54 17.02 1.89
CA ARG A 76 -0.56 16.03 1.86
C ARG A 76 -0.28 14.79 2.69
N SER A 77 0.92 14.62 3.26
CA SER A 77 1.32 13.39 3.95
C SER A 77 0.34 12.93 5.04
N PHE A 78 -0.18 13.87 5.84
CA PHE A 78 -1.19 13.57 6.86
C PHE A 78 -2.50 13.03 6.25
N GLU A 79 -2.96 13.63 5.15
CA GLU A 79 -4.15 13.16 4.42
C GLU A 79 -3.90 11.78 3.82
N ALA A 80 -2.73 11.56 3.20
CA ALA A 80 -2.35 10.30 2.59
C ALA A 80 -2.31 9.14 3.61
N GLN A 81 -1.69 9.37 4.77
CA GLN A 81 -1.68 8.40 5.87
C GLN A 81 -3.09 8.13 6.42
N THR A 82 -3.93 9.17 6.51
CA THR A 82 -5.33 9.02 6.93
C THR A 82 -6.13 8.16 5.94
N ILE A 83 -5.92 8.36 4.63
CA ILE A 83 -6.56 7.56 3.57
C ILE A 83 -6.18 6.07 3.72
N LEU A 84 -4.91 5.76 4.02
CA LEU A 84 -4.45 4.39 4.25
C LEU A 84 -4.84 3.80 5.62
N GLY A 85 -5.72 4.44 6.37
CA GLY A 85 -6.26 3.91 7.62
C GLY A 85 -7.47 2.97 7.45
N GLY A 86 -7.64 2.07 8.42
CA GLY A 86 -8.82 1.21 8.58
C GLY A 86 -8.84 -0.05 7.70
N ASN A 87 -9.92 -0.83 7.75
CA ASN A 87 -10.13 -2.03 6.93
C ASN A 87 -8.98 -3.07 6.97
N GLY A 88 -8.28 -3.17 8.09
CA GLY A 88 -7.12 -4.06 8.25
C GLY A 88 -5.85 -3.56 7.57
N ILE A 89 -5.83 -2.33 7.06
CA ILE A 89 -4.66 -1.68 6.47
C ILE A 89 -3.85 -1.00 7.58
N THR A 90 -2.53 -1.19 7.53
CA THR A 90 -1.54 -0.52 8.36
C THR A 90 -0.46 0.05 7.45
N TYR A 91 -0.41 1.38 7.36
CA TYR A 91 0.71 2.09 6.74
C TYR A 91 1.88 2.15 7.73
N LEU A 92 3.09 1.85 7.26
CA LEU A 92 4.31 1.95 8.05
C LEU A 92 5.28 2.95 7.43
N GLN A 93 5.80 3.84 8.25
CA GLN A 93 6.91 4.72 7.92
C GLN A 93 7.77 4.91 9.16
N ASP A 94 8.94 4.27 9.16
CA ASP A 94 9.86 4.16 10.28
C ASP A 94 9.21 3.61 11.56
N GLN A 95 8.23 2.73 11.38
CA GLN A 95 7.42 2.15 12.44
C GLN A 95 7.27 0.65 12.22
N GLU A 96 6.92 -0.06 13.29
CA GLU A 96 6.56 -1.47 13.25
C GLU A 96 5.11 -1.72 13.67
N THR A 97 4.59 -2.86 13.23
CA THR A 97 3.36 -3.46 13.75
C THR A 97 3.57 -4.95 13.98
N THR A 98 2.79 -5.55 14.86
CA THR A 98 2.81 -7.00 15.11
C THR A 98 1.47 -7.60 14.72
N ILE A 99 1.50 -8.59 13.83
CA ILE A 99 0.32 -9.36 13.40
C ILE A 99 0.60 -10.83 13.70
N ASP A 100 -0.29 -11.49 14.45
CA ASP A 100 -0.18 -12.90 14.86
C ASP A 100 1.23 -13.34 15.31
N GLY A 101 1.90 -12.49 16.10
CA GLY A 101 3.24 -12.75 16.65
C GLY A 101 4.41 -12.47 15.71
N VAL A 102 4.16 -12.04 14.47
CA VAL A 102 5.19 -11.63 13.50
C VAL A 102 5.29 -10.10 13.47
N ARG A 103 6.51 -9.57 13.62
CA ARG A 103 6.79 -8.13 13.53
C ARG A 103 7.08 -7.73 12.10
N PHE A 104 6.42 -6.66 11.66
CA PHE A 104 6.61 -6.01 10.36
C PHE A 104 7.15 -4.61 10.63
N TYR A 105 8.28 -4.25 10.03
CA TYR A 105 8.83 -2.91 10.04
C TYR A 105 8.89 -2.39 8.60
N GLY A 106 8.58 -1.11 8.39
CA GLY A 106 8.53 -0.51 7.06
C GLY A 106 9.10 0.89 7.03
N ALA A 107 9.88 1.20 6.00
CA ALA A 107 10.44 2.51 5.73
C ALA A 107 10.46 2.78 4.20
N PRO A 108 10.02 3.97 3.74
CA PRO A 108 9.87 4.27 2.31
C PRO A 108 11.12 4.89 1.66
N TRP A 109 12.23 5.02 2.40
CA TRP A 109 13.40 5.80 1.97
C TRP A 109 14.12 5.19 0.77
N GLN A 110 14.50 6.05 -0.17
CA GLN A 110 15.23 5.68 -1.39
C GLN A 110 16.54 6.47 -1.52
N PRO A 111 17.55 5.92 -2.22
CA PRO A 111 18.82 6.61 -2.50
C PRO A 111 18.68 7.88 -3.33
#